data_AF-J9GVL3-F1
#
_entry.id   AF-J9GVL3-F1
#
_cell.length_a   1.000
_cell.length_b   1.000
_cell.length_c   1.000
_cell.angle_alpha   90.00
_cell.angle_beta   90.00
_cell.angle_gamma   90.00
#
_symmetry.space_group_name_H-M   'P 1'
#
loop_
_entity.id
_entity.type
_entity.pdbx_description
1 polymer ?
#
loop_
_entity_poly.entity_id
_entity_poly.type
_entity_poly.pdbx_seq_one_letter_code
_entity_poly.pdbx_strand_id
1 'polypeptide(L)'
;MLDNQYAILFIRGERPVMDFKYDILKHPNVAMTTDGKAGAYRHGEVTLSTSSISILDINPKELPDTEYEETNYELLSDEDFEVDKSL
;
A
#
# COMPACT_ATOMS: atom_id res chain seq x y z
N MET A 1 29.58 7.28 19.15
CA MET A 1 28.33 6.94 18.42
C MET A 1 27.30 6.55 19.45
N LEU A 2 26.04 6.96 19.31
CA LEU A 2 24.98 6.62 20.27
C LEU A 2 24.72 5.10 20.22
N ASP A 3 24.58 4.46 21.38
CA ASP A 3 24.28 3.02 21.45
C ASP A 3 22.87 2.76 20.86
N ASN A 4 22.73 1.70 20.05
CA ASN A 4 21.49 1.35 19.35
C ASN A 4 20.38 0.91 20.33
N GLN A 5 20.65 0.79 21.62
CA GLN A 5 19.66 0.45 22.64
C GLN A 5 18.76 1.63 23.03
N TYR A 6 19.24 2.87 22.86
CA TYR A 6 18.52 4.06 23.30
C TYR A 6 17.79 4.76 22.15
N ALA A 7 16.66 5.38 22.48
CA ALA A 7 15.87 6.26 21.63
C ALA A 7 15.72 7.64 22.30
N ILE A 8 15.53 8.67 21.47
CA ILE A 8 15.17 10.00 21.94
C ILE A 8 13.65 10.10 21.87
N LEU A 9 13.02 10.29 23.03
CA LEU A 9 11.57 10.42 23.17
C LEU A 9 11.19 11.90 23.27
N PHE A 10 10.32 12.33 22.36
CA PHE A 10 9.75 13.67 22.37
C PHE A 10 8.35 13.62 22.98
N ILE A 11 8.23 14.19 24.18
CA ILE A 11 6.95 14.33 24.90
C ILE A 11 6.50 15.78 24.75
N ARG A 12 5.23 16.00 24.38
CA ARG A 12 4.68 17.34 24.19
C ARG A 12 4.77 18.14 25.50
N GLY A 13 5.39 19.32 25.44
CA GLY A 13 5.51 20.23 26.59
C GLY A 13 6.71 19.96 27.50
N GLU A 14 7.46 18.88 27.27
CA GLU A 14 8.62 18.49 28.06
C GLU A 14 9.92 18.61 27.26
N ARG A 15 11.06 18.56 27.96
CA ARG A 15 12.37 18.47 27.29
C ARG A 15 12.56 17.07 26.68
N PRO A 16 13.37 16.93 25.61
CA PRO A 16 13.68 15.62 25.05
C PRO A 16 14.33 14.71 26.09
N VAL A 17 13.87 13.47 26.18
CA VAL A 17 14.36 12.45 27.14
C VAL A 17 15.00 11.29 26.37
N MET A 18 16.06 10.69 26.92
CA MET A 18 16.58 9.43 26.42
C MET A 18 15.92 8.27 27.15
N ASP A 19 15.37 7.32 26.41
CA ASP A 19 14.75 6.10 26.95
C ASP A 19 15.21 4.86 26.15
N PHE A 20 14.98 3.67 26.68
CA PHE A 20 15.26 2.43 25.96
C PHE A 20 14.26 2.20 24.82
N LYS A 21 14.75 1.61 23.73
CA LYS A 21 13.86 1.13 22.67
C LYS A 21 12.95 0.03 23.19
N TYR A 22 11.74 0.00 22.66
CA TYR A 22 10.82 -1.09 22.93
C TYR A 22 11.37 -2.42 22.38
N ASP A 23 11.31 -3.46 23.20
CA ASP A 23 11.73 -4.80 22.82
C ASP A 23 10.68 -5.45 21.91
N ILE A 24 10.98 -5.51 20.62
CA ILE A 24 10.08 -6.03 19.59
C ILE A 24 9.69 -7.49 19.82
N LEU A 25 10.51 -8.26 20.55
CA LEU A 25 10.23 -9.67 20.84
C LEU A 25 9.09 -9.85 21.85
N LYS A 26 8.74 -8.79 22.59
CA LYS A 26 7.62 -8.79 23.54
C LYS A 26 6.29 -8.37 22.91
N HIS A 27 6.30 -7.99 21.63
CA HIS A 27 5.08 -7.56 20.95
C HIS A 27 4.08 -8.73 20.86
N PRO A 28 2.78 -8.54 21.19
CA PRO A 28 1.78 -9.62 21.17
C PRO A 28 1.70 -10.37 19.84
N ASN A 29 1.91 -9.67 18.74
CA ASN A 29 1.87 -10.22 17.39
C ASN A 29 3.26 -10.56 16.82
N VAL A 30 4.29 -10.71 17.66
CA VAL A 30 5.64 -11.10 17.19
C VAL A 30 5.61 -12.42 16.42
N ALA A 31 4.70 -13.33 16.78
CA ALA A 31 4.52 -14.61 16.09
C ALA A 31 4.17 -14.48 14.59
N MET A 32 3.71 -13.30 14.14
CA MET A 32 3.40 -13.00 12.74
C MET A 32 4.58 -12.42 11.94
N THR A 33 5.74 -12.20 12.58
CA THR A 33 6.95 -11.70 11.91
C THR A 33 7.97 -12.83 11.71
N THR A 34 8.98 -12.56 10.89
CA THR A 34 10.11 -13.47 10.66
C THR A 34 10.77 -13.92 11.95
N ASP A 35 10.89 -13.01 12.92
CA ASP A 35 11.55 -13.27 14.21
C ASP A 35 10.72 -14.19 15.12
N GLY A 36 9.38 -14.21 14.94
CA GLY A 36 8.45 -15.04 15.71
C GLY A 36 8.03 -16.34 15.04
N LYS A 37 8.69 -16.77 13.94
CA LYS A 37 8.45 -17.98 13.12
C LYS A 37 7.46 -17.84 11.96
N ALA A 38 6.94 -16.64 11.68
CA ALA A 38 6.18 -16.45 10.44
C ALA A 38 7.10 -16.38 9.22
N GLY A 39 6.57 -16.70 8.05
CA GLY A 39 7.27 -16.48 6.79
C GLY A 39 7.57 -14.99 6.57
N ALA A 40 8.64 -14.69 5.84
CA ALA A 40 8.90 -13.32 5.40
C ALA A 40 7.72 -12.79 4.57
N TYR A 41 7.29 -11.57 4.86
CA TYR A 41 6.24 -10.92 4.07
C TYR A 41 6.72 -10.76 2.62
N ARG A 42 6.01 -11.37 1.68
CA ARG A 42 6.27 -11.27 0.25
C ARG A 42 5.30 -10.28 -0.37
N HIS A 43 5.82 -9.11 -0.72
CA HIS A 43 5.04 -8.10 -1.42
C HIS A 43 4.78 -8.53 -2.87
N GLY A 44 3.56 -8.36 -3.36
CA GLY A 44 3.17 -8.67 -4.74
C GLY A 44 2.85 -10.14 -5.02
N GLU A 45 2.84 -10.99 -3.99
CA GLU A 45 2.37 -12.38 -4.15
C GLU A 45 0.85 -12.39 -4.34
N VAL A 46 0.39 -12.95 -5.45
CA VAL A 46 -1.04 -13.07 -5.75
C VAL A 46 -1.62 -14.16 -4.85
N THR A 47 -2.12 -13.76 -3.68
CA THR A 47 -2.74 -14.69 -2.71
C THR A 47 -4.15 -15.13 -3.11
N LEU A 48 -4.76 -14.42 -4.07
CA LEU A 48 -6.12 -14.66 -4.55
C LEU A 48 -6.08 -14.80 -6.07
N SER A 49 -6.28 -16.02 -6.58
CA SER A 49 -6.29 -16.34 -8.01
C SER A 49 -7.57 -15.90 -8.74
N THR A 50 -8.39 -15.04 -8.14
CA THR A 50 -9.79 -14.83 -8.54
C THR A 50 -10.10 -13.45 -9.12
N SER A 51 -9.11 -12.59 -9.37
CA SER A 51 -9.36 -11.33 -10.08
C SER A 51 -9.34 -11.53 -11.60
N SER A 52 -9.96 -12.61 -12.11
CA SER A 52 -10.25 -12.76 -13.53
C SER A 52 -11.74 -12.56 -13.74
N ILE A 53 -12.12 -11.45 -14.37
CA ILE A 53 -13.47 -11.25 -14.87
C ILE A 53 -13.58 -12.08 -16.15
N SER A 54 -14.19 -13.25 -16.06
CA SER A 54 -14.52 -14.08 -17.22
C SER A 54 -15.95 -13.80 -17.65
N ILE A 55 -16.14 -13.55 -18.94
CA ILE A 55 -17.47 -13.49 -19.55
C ILE A 55 -18.03 -14.92 -19.55
N LEU A 56 -19.02 -15.20 -18.70
CA LEU A 56 -19.58 -16.54 -18.55
C LEU A 56 -20.49 -16.92 -19.73
N ASP A 57 -21.30 -15.96 -20.19
CA ASP A 57 -22.14 -16.06 -21.38
C ASP A 57 -22.61 -14.65 -21.80
N ILE A 58 -22.29 -14.24 -23.02
CA ILE A 58 -22.80 -13.01 -23.66
C ILE A 58 -23.11 -13.37 -25.11
N ASN A 59 -24.35 -13.15 -25.54
CA ASN A 59 -24.74 -13.29 -26.94
C ASN A 59 -24.46 -11.98 -27.68
N PRO A 60 -23.42 -11.90 -28.55
CA PRO A 60 -23.06 -10.67 -29.24
C PRO A 60 -24.14 -10.17 -30.20
N LYS A 61 -25.13 -11.00 -30.55
CA LYS A 61 -26.24 -10.63 -31.45
C LYS A 61 -27.43 -9.99 -30.73
N GLU A 62 -27.47 -10.06 -29.40
CA GLU A 62 -28.53 -9.45 -28.57
C GLU A 62 -28.08 -8.15 -27.90
N LEU A 63 -26.83 -7.75 -28.11
CA LEU A 63 -26.33 -6.47 -27.65
C LEU A 63 -26.98 -5.35 -28.48
N PRO A 64 -27.56 -4.33 -27.83
CA PRO A 64 -27.98 -3.13 -28.56
C PRO A 64 -26.75 -2.46 -29.16
N ASP A 65 -26.87 -1.97 -30.39
CA ASP A 65 -25.89 -1.06 -30.98
C ASP A 65 -25.96 0.28 -30.21
N THR A 66 -25.22 0.37 -29.11
CA THR A 66 -25.03 1.64 -28.40
C THR A 66 -24.01 2.47 -29.17
N GLU A 67 -24.49 3.47 -29.90
CA GLU A 67 -23.67 4.58 -30.36
C GLU A 67 -23.21 5.37 -29.12
N TYR A 68 -21.92 5.29 -28.80
CA TYR A 68 -21.34 6.13 -27.77
C TYR A 68 -20.97 7.48 -28.40
N GLU A 69 -21.40 8.57 -27.77
CA GLU A 69 -20.93 9.90 -28.16
C GLU A 69 -19.40 9.96 -28.04
N GLU A 70 -18.73 10.52 -29.05
CA GLU A 70 -17.30 10.77 -28.96
C GLU A 70 -17.04 11.73 -27.80
N THR A 71 -16.32 11.24 -26.80
CA THR A 71 -15.95 12.01 -25.63
C THR A 71 -14.54 12.58 -25.84
N ASN A 72 -14.37 13.87 -25.57
CA ASN A 72 -13.07 14.56 -25.67
C ASN A 72 -12.22 14.28 -24.41
N TYR A 73 -12.03 13.01 -24.06
CA TYR A 73 -11.14 12.63 -22.96
C TYR A 73 -9.69 12.67 -23.45
N GLU A 74 -8.85 13.43 -22.75
CA GLU A 74 -7.39 13.40 -22.92
C GLU A 74 -6.80 12.38 -21.95
N LEU A 75 -5.95 11.48 -22.46
CA LEU A 75 -5.20 10.54 -21.64
C LEU A 75 -3.92 11.23 -21.17
N LEU A 76 -3.90 11.59 -19.89
CA LEU A 76 -2.73 12.17 -19.23
C LEU A 76 -1.87 11.05 -18.64
N SER A 77 -0.57 11.22 -18.76
CA SER A 77 0.42 10.38 -18.11
C SER A 77 0.68 10.84 -16.67
N ASP A 78 1.32 10.01 -15.85
CA ASP A 78 1.69 10.38 -14.47
C ASP A 78 2.62 11.61 -14.42
N GLU A 79 3.44 11.82 -15.46
CA GLU A 79 4.32 12.99 -15.60
C GLU A 79 3.53 14.29 -15.79
N ASP A 80 2.37 14.25 -16.47
CA ASP A 80 1.53 15.41 -16.70
C ASP A 80 0.87 15.92 -15.39
N PHE A 81 0.61 15.04 -14.42
CA PHE A 81 0.06 15.41 -13.11
C PHE A 81 1.05 16.16 -12.21
N GLU A 82 2.35 16.07 -12.47
CA GLU A 82 3.37 16.73 -11.67
C GLU A 82 3.60 18.19 -12.09
N VAL A 83 3.35 18.52 -13.36
CA VAL A 83 3.52 19.87 -13.91
C VAL A 83 2.50 20.87 -13.32
N ASP A 84 1.28 20.41 -13.04
CA ASP A 84 0.22 21.26 -12.49
C ASP A 84 0.38 21.61 -10.99
N LYS A 85 1.35 21.01 -10.29
CA LYS A 85 1.61 21.29 -8.86
C LYS A 85 2.54 22.48 -8.60
N SER A 86 3.02 23.17 -9.64
CA SER A 86 3.96 24.29 -9.50
C SER A 86 3.36 25.69 -9.70
N LEU A 87 2.08 25.89 -9.40
CA LEU A 87 1.40 27.21 -9.36
C LEU A 87 0.92 27.57 -7.95
#